data_AF-A0A822ZU87-F1
#
_entry.id   AF-A0A822ZU87-F1
#
_cell.length_a   1.000
_cell.length_b   1.000
_cell.length_c   1.000
_cell.angle_alpha   90.00
_cell.angle_beta   90.00
_cell.angle_gamma   90.00
#
_symmetry.space_group_name_H-M   'P 1'
#
loop_
_entity.id
_entity.type
_entity.pdbx_description
1 polymer ?
#
loop_
_entity_poly.entity_id
_entity_poly.type
_entity_poly.pdbx_seq_one_letter_code
_entity_poly.pdbx_strand_id
1 'polypeptide(L)'
;MGKTLFIVFLFFSFALSFSLFSLLLFRLKLWCNCDVCRSYLTGSWSIEFDNLCDWYIHHLKKSPSRTIHVHVFGNTITANPDNVEYMLKMRFEITQKGSLSP
;
A
#
# COMPACT_ATOMS: atom_id res chain seq x y z
N MET A 1 -10.85 -32.44 -32.19
CA MET A 1 -11.62 -32.02 -30.99
C MET A 1 -10.71 -31.58 -29.84
N GLY A 2 -9.71 -32.38 -29.41
CA GLY A 2 -8.82 -32.03 -28.28
C GLY A 2 -7.97 -30.76 -28.43
N LYS A 3 -7.43 -30.48 -29.63
CA LYS A 3 -6.61 -29.28 -29.89
C LYS A 3 -7.39 -27.97 -29.74
N THR A 4 -8.64 -27.94 -30.20
CA THR A 4 -9.52 -26.76 -30.08
C THR A 4 -9.89 -26.49 -28.62
N LEU A 5 -10.25 -27.53 -27.86
CA LEU A 5 -10.51 -27.42 -26.42
C LEU A 5 -9.31 -26.90 -25.64
N PHE A 6 -8.10 -27.37 -25.97
CA PHE A 6 -6.86 -26.91 -25.35
C PHE A 6 -6.59 -25.42 -25.60
N ILE A 7 -6.75 -24.94 -26.84
CA ILE A 7 -6.56 -23.53 -27.18
C ILE A 7 -7.58 -22.64 -26.45
N VAL A 8 -8.84 -23.07 -26.39
CA VAL A 8 -9.90 -22.35 -25.66
C VAL A 8 -9.56 -22.24 -24.17
N PHE A 9 -9.09 -23.32 -23.55
CA PHE A 9 -8.66 -23.31 -22.14
C PHE A 9 -7.53 -22.32 -21.88
N LEU A 10 -6.51 -22.29 -22.73
CA LEU A 10 -5.40 -21.33 -22.61
C LEU A 10 -5.89 -19.88 -22.70
N PHE A 11 -6.78 -19.60 -23.64
CA PHE A 11 -7.34 -18.25 -23.81
C PHE A 11 -8.12 -17.80 -22.57
N PHE A 12 -9.01 -18.64 -22.04
CA PHE A 12 -9.78 -18.32 -20.83
C PHE A 12 -8.89 -18.19 -19.59
N SER A 13 -7.89 -19.05 -19.43
CA SER A 13 -6.92 -18.95 -18.34
C SER A 13 -6.13 -17.64 -18.39
N PHE A 14 -5.68 -17.24 -19.59
CA PHE A 14 -4.99 -15.97 -19.79
C PHE A 14 -5.91 -14.78 -19.51
N ALA A 15 -7.14 -14.78 -20.05
CA ALA A 15 -8.11 -13.72 -19.83
C ALA A 15 -8.47 -13.57 -18.34
N LEU A 16 -8.66 -14.68 -17.62
CA LEU A 16 -8.90 -14.67 -16.18
C LEU A 16 -7.70 -14.11 -15.41
N SER A 17 -6.50 -14.56 -15.73
CA SER A 17 -5.26 -14.09 -15.09
C SER A 17 -5.06 -12.59 -15.33
N PHE A 18 -5.29 -12.12 -16.56
CA PHE A 18 -5.20 -10.70 -16.91
C PHE A 18 -6.26 -9.87 -16.18
N SER A 19 -7.50 -10.36 -16.08
CA SER A 19 -8.58 -9.71 -15.35
C SER A 19 -8.24 -9.58 -13.85
N LEU A 20 -7.79 -10.67 -13.22
CA LEU A 20 -7.35 -10.66 -11.82
C LEU A 20 -6.19 -9.69 -11.62
N PHE A 21 -5.19 -9.70 -12.50
CA PHE A 21 -4.06 -8.78 -12.46
C PHE A 21 -4.50 -7.32 -12.59
N SER A 22 -5.41 -7.02 -13.52
CA SER A 22 -5.97 -5.67 -13.69
C SER A 22 -6.72 -5.22 -12.44
N LEU A 23 -7.53 -6.10 -11.83
CA LEU A 23 -8.20 -5.81 -10.56
C LEU A 23 -7.19 -5.56 -9.42
N LEU A 24 -6.12 -6.36 -9.33
CA LEU A 24 -5.03 -6.16 -8.37
C LEU A 24 -4.38 -4.78 -8.55
N LEU A 25 -4.03 -4.41 -9.78
CA LEU A 25 -3.50 -3.09 -10.08
C LEU A 25 -4.47 -1.97 -9.76
N PHE A 26 -5.79 -2.16 -9.94
CA PHE A 26 -6.81 -1.18 -9.59
C PHE A 26 -6.96 -1.01 -8.07
N ARG A 27 -6.80 -2.08 -7.30
CA ARG A 27 -6.85 -2.06 -5.83
C ARG A 27 -5.63 -1.37 -5.23
N LEU A 28 -4.49 -1.50 -5.87
CA LEU A 28 -3.29 -0.74 -5.55
C LEU A 28 -3.46 0.67 -6.12
N LYS A 29 -3.35 1.74 -5.31
CA LYS A 29 -3.47 3.12 -5.84
C LYS A 29 -2.16 3.56 -6.53
N LEU A 30 -1.69 2.79 -7.51
CA LEU A 30 -0.42 2.99 -8.23
C LEU A 30 -0.37 4.34 -8.98
N TRP A 31 -1.53 4.96 -9.23
CA TRP A 31 -1.63 6.29 -9.85
C TRP A 31 -1.39 7.46 -8.89
N CYS A 32 -1.18 7.22 -7.59
CA CYS A 32 -0.88 8.30 -6.66
C CYS A 32 0.48 8.93 -6.99
N ASN A 33 0.50 10.25 -7.15
CA ASN A 33 1.69 11.01 -7.53
C ASN A 33 2.33 11.82 -6.39
N CYS A 34 1.94 11.58 -5.12
CA CYS A 34 2.59 12.26 -4.01
C CYS A 34 4.02 11.75 -3.80
N ASP A 35 4.88 12.60 -3.24
CA ASP A 35 6.32 12.31 -3.09
C ASP A 35 6.60 11.02 -2.32
N VAL A 36 5.83 10.75 -1.26
CA VAL A 36 5.96 9.51 -0.46
C VAL A 36 5.68 8.28 -1.33
N CYS A 37 4.59 8.29 -2.10
CA CYS A 37 4.21 7.14 -2.94
C CYS A 37 5.16 6.97 -4.12
N ARG A 38 5.57 8.08 -4.75
CA ARG A 38 6.54 8.05 -5.84
C ARG A 38 7.86 7.47 -5.35
N SER A 39 8.40 8.02 -4.25
CA SER A 39 9.68 7.58 -3.71
C SER A 39 9.64 6.11 -3.28
N TYR A 40 8.52 5.66 -2.68
CA TYR A 40 8.32 4.25 -2.36
C TYR A 40 8.38 3.37 -3.62
N LEU A 41 7.59 3.71 -4.66
CA LEU A 41 7.46 2.89 -5.86
C LEU A 41 8.75 2.84 -6.68
N THR A 42 9.47 3.96 -6.78
CA THR A 42 10.74 4.04 -7.52
C THR A 42 11.92 3.52 -6.70
N GLY A 43 11.74 3.32 -5.38
CA GLY A 43 12.82 2.99 -4.46
C GLY A 43 13.82 4.12 -4.26
N SER A 44 13.53 5.37 -4.66
CA SER A 44 14.51 6.47 -4.60
C SER A 44 14.93 6.85 -3.17
N TRP A 45 14.15 6.45 -2.17
CA TRP A 45 14.52 6.62 -0.76
C TRP A 45 15.80 5.86 -0.38
N SER A 46 16.13 4.75 -1.05
CA SER A 46 17.31 3.94 -0.70
C SER A 46 18.64 4.63 -1.01
N ILE A 47 18.60 5.76 -1.73
CA ILE A 47 19.77 6.61 -1.99
C ILE A 47 20.20 7.34 -0.72
N GLU A 48 19.25 7.67 0.16
CA GLU A 48 19.47 8.52 1.34
C GLU A 48 19.35 7.74 2.67
N PHE A 49 18.70 6.57 2.66
CA PHE A 49 18.39 5.82 3.88
C PHE A 49 18.75 4.33 3.74
N ASP A 50 19.44 3.80 4.76
CA ASP A 50 19.87 2.39 4.80
C ASP A 50 18.69 1.41 4.89
N ASN A 51 17.56 1.85 5.44
CA ASN A 51 16.36 1.05 5.53
C ASN A 51 15.08 1.90 5.44
N LEU A 52 13.98 1.21 5.17
CA LEU A 52 12.66 1.82 5.00
C LEU A 52 12.14 2.48 6.30
N CYS A 53 12.50 1.94 7.47
CA CYS A 53 12.08 2.50 8.75
C CYS A 53 12.68 3.88 8.99
N ASP A 54 13.97 4.09 8.68
CA ASP A 54 14.63 5.39 8.82
C ASP A 54 14.02 6.43 7.89
N TRP A 55 13.69 6.03 6.66
CA TRP A 55 12.95 6.87 5.73
C TRP A 55 11.56 7.25 6.27
N TYR A 56 10.82 6.31 6.86
CA TYR A 56 9.54 6.61 7.50
C TYR A 56 9.69 7.53 8.71
N ILE A 57 10.67 7.30 9.58
CA ILE A 57 10.96 8.18 10.74
C ILE A 57 11.26 9.60 10.27
N HIS A 58 12.04 9.75 9.20
CA HIS A 58 12.33 11.05 8.60
C HIS A 58 11.04 11.79 8.18
N HIS A 59 10.13 11.11 7.47
CA HIS A 59 8.85 11.70 7.08
C HIS A 59 7.94 11.99 8.27
N LEU A 60 7.88 11.11 9.27
CA LEU A 60 7.07 11.30 10.48
C LEU A 60 7.54 12.50 11.30
N LYS A 61 8.86 12.73 11.41
CA LYS A 61 9.43 13.90 12.09
C LYS A 61 9.04 15.22 11.43
N LYS A 62 8.88 15.22 10.09
CA LYS A 62 8.47 16.39 9.30
C LYS A 62 6.95 16.59 9.28
N SER A 63 6.17 15.55 9.55
CA SER A 63 4.71 15.61 9.54
C SER A 63 4.17 16.31 10.80
N PRO A 64 3.35 17.37 10.69
CA PRO A 64 2.77 18.05 11.86
C PRO A 64 1.93 17.12 12.74
N SER A 65 1.21 16.17 12.12
CA SER A 65 0.38 15.20 12.83
C SER A 65 1.17 13.98 13.33
N ARG A 66 2.46 13.86 12.97
CA ARG A 66 3.27 12.65 13.11
C ARG A 66 2.60 11.42 12.49
N THR A 67 1.88 11.63 11.40
CA THR A 67 1.19 10.59 10.64
C THR A 67 1.47 10.78 9.15
N ILE A 68 1.65 9.69 8.43
CA ILE A 68 1.83 9.66 6.98
C ILE A 68 0.94 8.61 6.34
N HIS A 69 0.50 8.87 5.11
CA HIS A 69 -0.31 7.96 4.31
C HIS A 69 0.48 7.44 3.11
N VAL A 70 0.59 6.12 3.01
CA VAL A 70 1.19 5.43 1.87
C VAL A 70 0.06 4.95 0.97
N HIS A 71 -0.42 5.84 0.10
CA HIS A 71 -1.63 5.64 -0.70
C HIS A 71 -1.55 4.39 -1.59
N VAL A 72 -0.39 4.07 -2.14
CA VAL A 72 -0.19 2.93 -3.06
C VAL A 72 -0.58 1.59 -2.41
N PHE A 73 -0.43 1.45 -1.08
CA PHE A 73 -0.92 0.30 -0.30
C PHE A 73 -2.19 0.58 0.50
N GLY A 74 -2.62 1.84 0.57
CA GLY A 74 -3.71 2.27 1.46
C GLY A 74 -3.34 2.20 2.95
N ASN A 75 -2.05 2.26 3.27
CA ASN A 75 -1.57 2.14 4.65
C ASN A 75 -1.40 3.51 5.31
N THR A 76 -1.60 3.54 6.63
CA THR A 76 -1.31 4.70 7.47
C THR A 76 -0.24 4.33 8.48
N ILE A 77 0.79 5.16 8.60
CA ILE A 77 1.88 4.99 9.57
C ILE A 77 1.81 6.18 10.51
N THR A 78 1.72 5.94 11.81
CA THR A 78 1.54 6.98 12.83
C THR A 78 2.53 6.81 13.97
N ALA A 79 3.14 7.92 14.37
CA ALA A 79 3.86 8.12 15.62
C ALA A 79 3.17 9.16 16.52
N ASN A 80 1.90 9.48 16.22
CA ASN A 80 1.06 10.27 17.11
C ASN A 80 0.78 9.46 18.40
N PRO A 81 1.16 9.97 19.59
CA PRO A 81 1.04 9.24 20.84
C PRO A 81 -0.41 8.92 21.20
N ASP A 82 -1.36 9.81 20.90
CA ASP A 82 -2.78 9.60 21.21
C ASP A 82 -3.33 8.44 20.39
N ASN A 83 -2.97 8.39 19.09
CA ASN A 83 -3.33 7.27 18.23
C ASN A 83 -2.66 5.98 18.71
N VAL A 84 -1.35 6.00 19.01
CA VAL A 84 -0.62 4.80 19.46
C VAL A 84 -1.20 4.26 20.77
N GLU A 85 -1.47 5.13 21.74
CA GLU A 85 -2.09 4.73 23.01
C GLU A 85 -3.47 4.10 22.78
N TYR A 86 -4.29 4.70 21.92
CA TYR A 86 -5.58 4.14 21.54
C TYR A 86 -5.45 2.76 20.88
N MET A 87 -4.53 2.58 19.93
CA MET A 87 -4.26 1.30 19.27
C MET A 87 -3.87 0.21 20.28
N LEU A 88 -3.00 0.56 21.24
CA LEU A 88 -2.56 -0.34 22.31
C LEU A 88 -3.70 -0.71 23.25
N LYS A 89 -4.53 0.26 23.66
CA LYS A 89 -5.72 0.03 24.50
C LYS A 89 -6.72 -0.92 23.84
N MET A 90 -6.94 -0.75 22.54
CA MET A 90 -7.85 -1.59 21.76
C MET A 90 -7.22 -2.91 21.30
N ARG A 91 -6.00 -3.25 21.73
CA ARG A 91 -5.27 -4.47 21.34
C ARG A 91 -5.29 -4.71 19.83
N PHE A 92 -5.21 -3.62 19.08
CA PHE A 92 -5.29 -3.62 17.62
C PHE A 92 -6.61 -4.14 16.99
N GLU A 93 -7.67 -4.35 17.76
CA GLU A 93 -8.96 -4.86 17.26
C GLU A 93 -9.66 -3.88 16.29
N ILE A 94 -9.46 -2.57 16.48
CA ILE A 94 -10.11 -1.52 15.66
C ILE A 94 -9.18 -1.01 14.53
N THR A 95 -7.87 -1.26 14.62
CA THR A 95 -6.87 -0.66 13.72
C THR A 95 -6.90 -1.13 12.28
N GLN A 96 -7.52 -2.27 11.98
CA GLN A 96 -7.69 -2.69 10.58
C GLN A 96 -8.72 -1.85 9.82
N LYS A 97 -9.56 -1.08 10.52
CA LYS A 97 -10.46 -0.08 9.93
C LYS A 97 -9.70 1.23 9.75
N GLY A 98 -8.84 1.32 8.73
CA GLY A 98 -8.10 2.53 8.34
C GLY A 98 -8.99 3.68 7.82
N SER A 99 -10.19 3.83 8.34
CA SER A 99 -11.20 4.81 7.93
C SER A 99 -11.80 5.53 9.13
N LEU A 100 -10.97 6.22 9.91
CA LEU A 100 -11.43 7.24 10.85
C LEU A 100 -10.45 8.42 10.91
N SER A 101 -10.63 9.38 10.01
CA SER A 101 -10.94 10.78 10.34
C SER A 101 -11.23 11.59 9.05
N PRO A 102 -12.13 12.58 9.10
CA PRO A 102 -12.45 13.49 7.98
C PRO A 102 -11.30 14.43 7.62
#